data_AF-A0A920VCB0-F1
#
_entry.id   AF-A0A920VCB0-F1
#
_cell.length_a   1.000
_cell.length_b   1.000
_cell.length_c   1.000
_cell.angle_alpha   90.00
_cell.angle_beta   90.00
_cell.angle_gamma   90.00
#
_symmetry.space_group_name_H-M   'P 1'
#
loop_
_entity.id
_entity.type
_entity.pdbx_description
1 polymer ?
#
loop_
_entity_poly.entity_id
_entity_poly.type
_entity_poly.pdbx_seq_one_letter_code
_entity_poly.pdbx_strand_id
1 'polypeptide(L)' 'MAIAPVFADRPFFMSDEFTLVDCFVAPILWRLNVLDLNLTNRQIKPIERYMKEVFEREAFRESLTESEEEMQD' A
#
# COMPACT_ATOMS: atom_id res chain seq x y z
N MET A 1 13.66 -14.36 3.40
CA MET A 1 12.34 -14.20 4.03
C MET A 1 11.44 -13.51 3.02
N ALA A 2 10.35 -14.12 2.60
CA ALA A 2 9.42 -13.51 1.66
C ALA A 2 8.45 -12.61 2.44
N ILE A 3 8.24 -11.37 1.97
CA ILE A 3 7.26 -10.42 2.54
C ILE A 3 5.83 -10.78 2.11
N ALA A 4 5.67 -11.49 0.99
CA ALA A 4 4.37 -11.86 0.43
C ALA A 4 3.37 -12.55 1.39
N PRO A 5 3.77 -13.47 2.30
CA PRO A 5 2.83 -14.09 3.24
C PRO A 5 2.21 -13.09 4.23
N VAL A 6 2.92 -11.99 4.54
CA VAL A 6 2.48 -11.01 5.54
C VAL A 6 1.15 -10.35 5.15
N PHE A 7 1.02 -9.98 3.87
CA PHE A 7 -0.20 -9.35 3.35
C PHE A 7 -1.32 -10.35 3.06
N ALA A 8 -0.99 -11.65 3.00
CA ALA A 8 -1.98 -12.71 2.78
C ALA A 8 -2.72 -13.06 4.08
N ASP A 9 -2.01 -13.07 5.21
CA ASP A 9 -2.53 -13.56 6.49
C ASP A 9 -3.26 -12.50 7.31
N ARG A 10 -2.94 -11.21 7.12
CA ARG A 10 -3.44 -10.09 7.93
C ARG A 10 -3.97 -8.95 7.06
N PRO A 11 -5.01 -8.21 7.52
CA PRO A 11 -5.58 -7.08 6.77
C PRO A 11 -4.63 -5.88 6.73
N PHE A 12 -3.85 -5.66 7.78
CA PHE A 12 -2.85 -4.59 7.87
C PHE A 12 -1.45 -5.19 8.04
N PHE A 13 -0.39 -4.37 7.91
CA PHE A 13 0.98 -4.87 7.88
C PHE A 13 1.34 -5.60 9.19
N MET A 14 1.41 -6.93 9.14
CA MET A 14 1.63 -7.83 10.28
C MET A 14 0.60 -7.69 11.43
N SER A 15 -0.57 -7.10 11.19
CA SER A 15 -1.55 -6.73 12.22
C SER A 15 -3.01 -6.89 11.77
N ASP A 16 -3.91 -7.20 12.70
CA ASP A 16 -5.36 -7.19 12.46
C ASP A 16 -5.96 -5.77 12.53
N GLU A 17 -5.22 -4.83 13.11
CA GLU A 17 -5.62 -3.43 13.27
C GLU A 17 -4.66 -2.50 12.52
N PHE A 18 -5.16 -1.37 12.04
CA PHE A 18 -4.36 -0.34 11.38
C PHE A 18 -3.40 0.31 12.39
N THR A 19 -2.12 0.38 12.03
CA THR A 19 -1.05 0.88 12.91
C THR A 19 -0.23 1.97 12.24
N LEU A 20 0.69 2.58 13.01
CA LEU A 20 1.66 3.52 12.46
C LEU A 20 2.53 2.90 11.35
N VAL A 21 2.79 1.59 11.40
CA VAL A 21 3.59 0.92 10.37
C VAL A 21 2.93 1.04 9.01
N ASP A 22 1.60 0.98 8.95
CA ASP A 22 0.83 1.16 7.72
C ASP A 22 0.98 2.59 7.17
N CYS A 23 1.01 3.61 8.06
CA CYS A 23 1.29 4.99 7.68
C CYS A 23 2.68 5.18 7.05
N PHE A 24 3.67 4.35 7.42
CA PHE A 24 5.00 4.38 6.82
C PHE A 24 5.08 3.61 5.50
N VAL A 25 4.40 2.46 5.41
CA VAL A 25 4.46 1.58 4.24
C VAL A 25 3.61 2.11 3.09
N ALA A 26 2.43 2.66 3.36
CA ALA A 26 1.50 3.08 2.32
C ALA A 26 2.08 4.15 1.37
N PRO A 27 2.77 5.21 1.83
CA PRO A 27 3.39 6.20 0.93
C PRO A 27 4.50 5.62 0.05
N ILE A 28 5.19 4.56 0.50
CA ILE A 28 6.20 3.84 -0.30
C ILE A 28 5.50 3.07 -1.42
N LEU A 29 4.42 2.36 -1.08
CA LEU A 29 3.63 1.60 -2.05
C LEU A 29 2.94 2.51 -3.08
N TRP A 30 2.48 3.70 -2.66
CA TRP A 30 1.88 4.70 -3.54
C TRP A 30 2.83 5.13 -4.67
N ARG A 31 4.13 5.20 -4.37
CA ARG A 31 5.18 5.61 -5.31
C ARG A 31 5.65 4.50 -6.26
N LEU A 32 5.17 3.27 -6.14
CA LEU A 32 5.63 2.18 -7.00
C LEU A 32 5.28 2.41 -8.48
N ASN A 33 4.12 3.02 -8.77
CA ASN A 33 3.69 3.32 -10.14
C ASN A 33 4.66 4.26 -10.85
N VAL A 34 5.09 5.34 -10.19
CA VAL A 34 6.02 6.33 -10.77
C VAL A 34 7.46 5.80 -10.91
N LEU A 35 7.79 4.69 -10.26
CA LEU A 35 9.11 4.07 -10.34
C LEU A 35 9.21 3.00 -11.43
N ASP A 36 8.15 2.80 -12.23
CA ASP A 36 8.03 1.69 -13.21
C ASP A 36 8.25 0.30 -12.58
N LEU A 37 8.12 0.20 -11.25
CA LEU A 37 8.27 -1.04 -10.51
C LEU A 37 6.94 -1.78 -10.54
N ASN A 38 6.62 -2.30 -11.72
CA ASN A 38 5.47 -3.17 -11.88
C ASN A 38 5.69 -4.45 -11.08
N LEU A 39 4.88 -4.61 -10.04
CA LEU A 39 4.76 -5.87 -9.35
C LEU A 39 4.19 -6.86 -10.41
N THR A 40 4.96 -7.86 -10.84
CA THR A 40 4.59 -8.79 -11.94
C THR A 40 4.39 -10.26 -11.51
N ASN A 41 4.50 -10.59 -10.22
CA ASN A 41 4.42 -11.95 -9.70
C ASN A 41 3.06 -12.34 -9.07
N ARG A 42 2.72 -13.63 -9.11
CA ARG A 42 1.47 -14.21 -8.55
C ARG A 42 1.19 -13.89 -7.06
N GLN A 43 2.18 -13.36 -6.35
CA GLN A 43 2.17 -13.02 -4.92
C GLN A 43 1.65 -11.59 -4.62
N ILE A 44 1.13 -10.89 -5.63
CA ILE A 44 0.80 -9.45 -5.52
C ILE A 44 -0.63 -9.19 -5.08
N LYS A 45 -1.56 -10.09 -5.40
CA LYS A 45 -2.98 -9.90 -5.06
C LYS A 45 -3.22 -9.49 -3.59
N PRO A 46 -2.50 -10.06 -2.59
CA PRO A 46 -2.65 -9.61 -1.21
C PRO A 46 -2.13 -8.18 -0.97
N ILE A 47 -1.04 -7.80 -1.64
CA ILE A 47 -0.46 -6.45 -1.58
C ILE A 47 -1.39 -5.43 -2.26
N GLU A 48 -1.94 -5.76 -3.44
CA GLU A 48 -2.92 -4.92 -4.14
C GLU A 48 -4.17 -4.67 -3.29
N ARG A 49 -4.68 -5.73 -2.63
CA ARG A 49 -5.80 -5.59 -1.70
C ARG A 49 -5.46 -4.64 -0.55
N TYR A 50 -4.30 -4.85 0.09
CA TYR A 50 -3.82 -3.97 1.15
C TYR A 50 -3.69 -2.51 0.69
N MET A 51 -3.05 -2.28 -0.47
CA MET A 51 -2.90 -0.95 -1.07
C MET A 51 -4.26 -0.29 -1.27
N LYS A 52 -5.22 -1.01 -1.88
CA LYS A 52 -6.57 -0.51 -2.09
C LYS A 52 -7.24 -0.12 -0.77
N GLU A 53 -7.22 -1.00 0.23
CA GLU A 53 -7.87 -0.74 1.52
C GLU A 53 -7.25 0.45 2.26
N VAL A 54 -5.92 0.64 2.21
CA VAL A 54 -5.25 1.77 2.87
C VAL A 54 -5.43 3.06 2.10
N PHE A 55 -5.35 3.03 0.76
CA PHE A 55 -5.47 4.22 -0.09
C PHE A 55 -6.88 4.80 -0.14
N GLU A 56 -7.92 3.96 0.04
CA GLU A 56 -9.32 4.41 0.09
C GLU A 56 -9.67 5.10 1.42
N ARG A 57 -8.80 5.07 2.43
CA ARG A 57 -9.05 5.75 3.72
C ARG A 57 -9.03 7.27 3.53
N GLU A 58 -10.05 7.95 4.05
CA GLU A 58 -10.15 9.42 4.05
C GLU A 58 -8.88 10.08 4.58
N ALA A 59 -8.37 9.63 5.74
CA ALA A 59 -7.15 10.16 6.32
C ALA A 59 -5.89 9.97 5.46
N PHE A 60 -5.84 8.91 4.63
CA PHE A 60 -4.72 8.73 3.70
C PHE A 60 -4.87 9.71 2.52
N ARG A 61 -6.06 9.80 1.92
CA ARG A 61 -6.37 10.76 0.85
C ARG A 61 -6.05 12.20 1.27
N GLU A 62 -6.54 12.63 2.42
CA GLU A 62 -6.29 13.97 2.97
C GLU A 62 -4.82 14.24 3.31
N SER A 63 -4.02 13.19 3.50
CA SER A 63 -2.59 13.35 3.79
C SER A 63 -1.72 13.58 2.54
N LEU A 64 -2.27 13.31 1.34
CA LEU A 64 -1.55 13.46 0.09
C LEU A 64 -1.45 14.95 -0.29
N THR A 65 -0.27 15.34 -0.77
CA THR A 65 -0.11 16.61 -1.49
C THR A 65 -0.65 16.49 -2.91
N GLU A 66 -0.97 17.62 -3.55
CA GLU A 66 -1.43 17.66 -4.96
C GLU A 66 -0.47 16.88 -5.88
N SER A 67 0.85 17.07 -5.73
CA SER A 67 1.86 16.33 -6.49
C SER A 67 1.90 14.83 -6.22
N GLU A 68 1.47 14.38 -5.03
CA GLU A 68 1.35 12.96 -4.73
C GLU A 68 0.06 12.37 -5.29
N GLU A 69 -1.06 13.11 -5.27
CA GLU A 69 -2.31 12.66 -5.90
C GLU A 69 -2.13 12.39 -7.41
N GLU A 70 -1.44 13.30 -8.10
CA GLU A 70 -1.11 13.17 -9.53
C GLU A 70 -0.26 11.93 -9.86
N MET A 71 0.35 11.25 -8.88
CA MET A 71 1.14 10.03 -9.12
C MET A 71 0.29 8.82 -9.52
N GLN A 72 -1.03 8.88 -9.37
CA GLN A 72 -1.97 7.81 -9.71
C GLN A 72 -2.84 8.12 -10.95
N ASP A 73 -2.70 9.31 -11.54
CA ASP A 73 -3.37 9.73 -12.79
C ASP A 73 -2.57 9.33 -14.04
#